data_AF-A0A945YGZ1-F1
#
_entry.id   AF-A0A945YGZ1-F1
#
_cell.length_a   1.000
_cell.length_b   1.000
_cell.length_c   1.000
_cell.angle_alpha   90.00
_cell.angle_beta   90.00
_cell.angle_gamma   90.00
#
_symmetry.space_group_name_H-M   'P 1'
#
loop_
_entity.id
_entity.type
_entity.pdbx_description
1 polymer ?
#
loop_
_entity_poly.entity_id
_entity_poly.type
_entity_poly.pdbx_seq_one_letter_code
_entity_poly.pdbx_strand_id
1 'polypeptide(L)'
;MFEDDEAEEEKVDRKSLSQVPSWLMVGFLAGVITMWLFRSPAPESPVAPLPVDPPVPVAVESVPVEETAAQEASLAFAEAIFDTFRDWVFWTDDKTQIALWNTGSMSFSDRFEVIRTLEGDYFRSISEFTRLPLPGYGPPNSPILFTETTEQRYKREISLNPDALPKREKPAPVELNSLPPPPGG
;
A
#
# COMPACT_ATOMS: atom_id res chain seq x y z
N MET A 1 -9.06 67.52 11.89
CA MET A 1 -8.77 66.76 13.13
C MET A 1 -10.00 66.97 14.00
N PHE A 2 -11.05 66.17 13.96
CA PHE A 2 -11.30 64.77 13.55
C PHE A 2 -12.73 64.76 12.93
N GLU A 3 -13.02 64.20 11.76
CA GLU A 3 -13.40 62.79 11.50
C GLU A 3 -14.46 62.25 12.46
N ASP A 4 -15.74 62.54 12.15
CA ASP A 4 -16.91 61.80 12.63
C ASP A 4 -17.56 61.12 11.41
N ASP A 5 -16.99 59.99 10.98
CA ASP A 5 -17.65 59.00 10.12
C ASP A 5 -18.30 57.98 11.07
N GLU A 6 -19.59 58.18 11.39
CA GLU A 6 -20.38 57.19 12.12
C GLU A 6 -20.75 56.04 11.17
N ALA A 7 -20.32 54.85 11.58
CA ALA A 7 -20.37 53.60 10.83
C ALA A 7 -21.80 53.16 10.45
N GLU A 8 -22.00 52.86 9.17
CA GLU A 8 -23.15 52.07 8.70
C GLU A 8 -23.04 50.64 9.26
N GLU A 9 -24.08 50.21 9.99
CA GLU A 9 -24.23 48.84 10.47
C GLU A 9 -24.46 47.87 9.29
N GLU A 10 -23.40 47.16 8.89
CA GLU A 10 -23.50 46.06 7.92
C GLU A 10 -24.19 44.83 8.57
N LYS A 11 -25.48 44.63 8.26
CA LYS A 11 -26.21 43.40 8.58
C LYS A 11 -25.61 42.22 7.82
N VAL A 12 -24.87 41.37 8.54
CA VAL A 12 -24.38 40.08 8.01
C VAL A 12 -25.55 39.15 7.71
N ASP A 13 -25.84 38.95 6.42
CA ASP A 13 -26.89 38.06 5.92
C ASP A 13 -26.42 36.59 6.00
N ARG A 14 -26.97 35.84 6.97
CA ARG A 14 -26.58 34.45 7.31
C ARG A 14 -27.10 33.38 6.33
N LYS A 15 -27.57 33.77 5.13
CA LYS A 15 -28.35 32.90 4.25
C LYS A 15 -27.53 32.14 3.19
N SER A 16 -26.20 32.21 3.23
CA SER A 16 -25.30 31.71 2.16
C SER A 16 -24.43 30.50 2.54
N LEU A 17 -24.87 29.64 3.46
CA LEU A 17 -24.02 28.53 3.96
C LEU A 17 -24.37 27.12 3.49
N SER A 18 -25.25 26.90 2.51
CA SER A 18 -25.48 25.52 2.00
C SER A 18 -25.78 25.38 0.52
N GLN A 19 -25.41 26.35 -0.32
CA GLN A 19 -25.40 26.11 -1.76
C GLN A 19 -24.13 25.36 -2.15
N VAL A 20 -24.19 24.03 -2.01
CA VAL A 20 -23.29 23.17 -2.78
C VAL A 20 -23.54 23.48 -4.26
N PRO A 21 -22.51 23.82 -5.05
CA PRO A 21 -22.66 24.11 -6.47
C PRO A 21 -23.48 23.01 -7.15
N SER A 22 -24.59 23.37 -7.80
CA SER A 22 -25.54 22.43 -8.42
C SER A 22 -24.85 21.42 -9.35
N TRP A 23 -23.73 21.80 -9.95
CA TRP A 23 -22.91 20.92 -10.80
C TRP A 23 -22.31 19.70 -10.06
N LEU A 24 -21.92 19.86 -8.79
CA LEU A 24 -21.39 18.76 -7.98
C LEU A 24 -22.47 17.71 -7.71
N MET A 25 -23.72 18.13 -7.48
CA MET A 25 -24.85 17.21 -7.30
C MET A 25 -25.14 16.43 -8.58
N VAL A 26 -25.02 17.05 -9.75
CA VAL A 26 -25.19 16.38 -11.05
C VAL A 26 -24.09 15.34 -11.29
N GLY A 27 -22.83 15.71 -11.05
CA GLY A 27 -21.70 14.78 -11.16
C GLY A 27 -21.82 13.60 -10.19
N PHE A 28 -22.26 13.86 -8.97
CA PHE A 28 -22.50 12.82 -7.97
C PHE A 28 -23.64 11.87 -8.38
N LEU A 29 -24.80 12.40 -8.81
CA LEU A 29 -25.92 11.57 -9.27
C LEU A 29 -25.53 10.73 -10.49
N ALA A 30 -24.83 11.31 -11.45
CA ALA A 30 -24.32 10.59 -12.61
C ALA A 30 -23.34 9.48 -12.20
N GLY A 31 -22.44 9.76 -11.26
CA GLY A 31 -21.51 8.77 -10.70
C GLY A 31 -22.23 7.61 -10.01
N VAL A 32 -23.23 7.89 -9.16
CA VAL A 32 -24.02 6.87 -8.45
C VAL A 32 -24.80 6.00 -9.44
N ILE A 33 -25.44 6.60 -10.45
CA ILE A 33 -26.19 5.87 -11.49
C ILE A 33 -25.25 4.96 -12.29
N THR A 34 -24.07 5.47 -12.67
CA THR A 34 -23.08 4.71 -13.45
C THR A 34 -22.51 3.56 -12.62
N MET A 35 -22.16 3.80 -11.36
CA MET A 35 -21.72 2.75 -10.44
C MET A 35 -22.81 1.68 -10.25
N TRP A 36 -24.08 2.06 -10.17
CA TRP A 36 -25.20 1.13 -10.01
C TRP A 36 -25.44 0.29 -11.28
N LEU A 37 -25.36 0.90 -12.46
CA LEU A 37 -25.46 0.20 -13.75
C LEU A 37 -24.34 -0.84 -13.94
N PHE A 38 -23.10 -0.48 -13.62
CA PHE A 38 -21.95 -1.37 -13.78
C PHE A 38 -21.80 -2.40 -12.65
N ARG A 39 -22.50 -2.22 -11.52
CA ARG A 39 -22.51 -3.16 -10.39
C ARG A 39 -23.63 -4.21 -10.47
N SER A 40 -24.50 -4.17 -11.49
CA SER A 40 -25.55 -5.18 -11.64
C SER A 40 -24.93 -6.54 -11.98
N PRO A 41 -25.00 -7.53 -11.07
CA PRO A 41 -24.41 -8.85 -11.30
C PRO A 41 -25.11 -9.55 -12.46
N ALA A 42 -24.34 -10.26 -13.28
CA ALA A 42 -24.86 -11.17 -14.28
C ALA A 42 -25.86 -12.14 -13.61
N PRO A 43 -27.04 -12.40 -14.21
CA PRO A 43 -27.98 -13.34 -13.66
C PRO A 43 -27.32 -14.73 -13.63
N GLU A 44 -27.16 -15.30 -12.43
CA GLU A 44 -26.92 -16.73 -12.25
C GLU A 44 -27.95 -17.49 -13.09
N SER A 45 -27.48 -18.22 -14.09
CA SER A 45 -28.33 -19.19 -14.78
C SER A 45 -28.76 -20.26 -13.78
N PRO A 46 -30.06 -20.50 -13.59
CA PRO A 46 -30.49 -21.62 -12.76
C PRO A 46 -30.22 -22.91 -13.53
N VAL A 47 -29.16 -23.63 -13.16
CA VAL A 47 -28.96 -25.01 -13.58
C VAL A 47 -30.05 -25.85 -12.91
N ALA A 48 -31.03 -26.29 -13.70
CA ALA A 48 -32.06 -27.22 -13.27
C ALA A 48 -31.44 -28.57 -12.84
N PRO A 49 -31.98 -29.24 -11.80
CA PRO A 49 -31.43 -30.50 -11.31
C PRO A 49 -31.83 -31.64 -12.23
N LEU A 50 -30.86 -32.44 -12.69
CA LEU A 50 -31.13 -33.77 -13.27
C LEU A 50 -30.79 -34.87 -12.26
N PRO A 51 -31.64 -35.91 -12.09
CA PRO A 51 -31.48 -36.90 -11.03
C PRO A 51 -30.60 -38.09 -11.47
N VAL A 52 -29.70 -38.48 -10.56
CA VAL A 52 -29.31 -39.86 -10.16
C VAL A 52 -28.91 -40.86 -11.26
N ASP A 53 -27.61 -41.19 -11.36
CA ASP A 53 -27.05 -42.46 -10.85
C ASP A 53 -25.50 -42.50 -10.97
N PRO A 54 -24.76 -43.12 -10.03
CA PRO A 54 -23.30 -43.06 -9.96
C PRO A 54 -22.63 -44.23 -10.69
N PRO A 55 -21.47 -43.99 -11.33
CA PRO A 55 -20.31 -44.80 -10.98
C PRO A 55 -19.09 -43.93 -10.71
N VAL A 56 -18.41 -44.29 -9.61
CA VAL A 56 -17.19 -43.71 -9.06
C VAL A 56 -16.18 -43.24 -10.12
N PRO A 57 -15.78 -41.95 -10.12
CA PRO A 57 -14.51 -41.54 -10.67
C PRO A 57 -13.55 -41.12 -9.55
N VAL A 58 -12.36 -41.70 -9.62
CA VAL A 58 -11.15 -41.32 -8.91
C VAL A 58 -11.03 -39.79 -8.91
N ALA A 59 -10.92 -39.20 -7.72
CA ALA A 59 -10.61 -37.80 -7.53
C ALA A 59 -9.19 -37.53 -8.08
N VAL A 60 -9.12 -37.22 -9.37
CA VAL A 60 -8.02 -36.43 -9.90
C VAL A 60 -8.35 -35.02 -9.46
N GLU A 61 -7.60 -34.52 -8.47
CA GLU A 61 -7.60 -33.13 -8.06
C GLU A 61 -7.18 -32.29 -9.28
N SER A 62 -8.16 -31.87 -10.06
CA SER A 62 -8.00 -30.91 -11.13
C SER A 62 -7.72 -29.56 -10.49
N VAL A 63 -6.45 -29.28 -10.21
CA VAL A 63 -5.99 -27.91 -10.03
C VAL A 63 -6.46 -27.15 -11.27
N PRO A 64 -7.22 -26.05 -11.14
CA PRO A 64 -7.78 -25.37 -12.30
C PRO A 64 -6.62 -24.88 -13.18
N VAL A 65 -6.51 -25.45 -14.38
CA VAL A 65 -5.52 -25.05 -15.40
C VAL A 65 -5.59 -23.53 -15.68
N GLU A 66 -6.76 -22.94 -15.45
CA GLU A 66 -7.05 -21.51 -15.61
C GLU A 66 -6.36 -20.62 -14.56
N GLU A 67 -6.23 -21.08 -13.30
CA GLU A 67 -5.54 -20.31 -12.25
C GLU A 67 -4.04 -20.23 -12.51
N THR A 68 -3.44 -21.30 -13.05
CA THR A 68 -2.00 -21.35 -13.32
C THR A 68 -1.64 -20.40 -14.46
N ALA A 69 -2.43 -20.39 -15.54
CA ALA A 69 -2.21 -19.49 -16.67
C ALA A 69 -2.37 -18.00 -16.28
N ALA A 70 -3.36 -17.67 -15.45
CA ALA A 70 -3.56 -16.31 -14.95
C ALA A 70 -2.38 -15.85 -14.06
N GLN A 71 -1.84 -16.76 -13.24
CA GLN A 71 -0.71 -16.48 -12.36
C GLN A 71 0.58 -16.25 -13.16
N GLU A 72 0.84 -17.08 -14.18
CA GLU A 72 1.99 -16.89 -15.09
C GLU A 72 1.90 -15.55 -15.86
N ALA A 73 0.71 -15.20 -16.35
CA ALA A 73 0.49 -13.92 -17.01
C ALA A 73 0.69 -12.73 -16.06
N SER A 74 0.23 -12.83 -14.82
CA SER A 74 0.44 -11.80 -13.79
C SER A 74 1.93 -11.64 -13.45
N LEU A 75 2.69 -12.74 -13.39
CA LEU A 75 4.13 -12.71 -13.15
C LEU A 75 4.91 -12.07 -14.31
N ALA A 76 4.62 -12.46 -15.55
CA ALA A 76 5.24 -11.85 -16.74
C ALA A 76 4.94 -10.35 -16.84
N PHE A 77 3.72 -9.95 -16.48
CA PHE A 77 3.33 -8.54 -16.39
C PHE A 77 4.05 -7.82 -15.25
N ALA A 78 4.21 -8.48 -14.10
CA ALA A 78 4.96 -7.96 -12.96
C ALA A 78 6.39 -7.64 -13.35
N GLU A 79 7.06 -8.54 -14.06
CA GLU A 79 8.44 -8.36 -14.53
C GLU A 79 8.56 -7.14 -15.46
N ALA A 80 7.69 -7.04 -16.47
CA ALA A 80 7.71 -5.95 -17.43
C ALA A 80 7.44 -4.57 -16.79
N ILE A 81 6.46 -4.49 -15.89
CA ILE A 81 6.16 -3.25 -15.18
C ILE A 81 7.28 -2.94 -14.19
N PHE A 82 7.75 -3.92 -13.42
CA PHE A 82 8.78 -3.70 -12.42
C PHE A 82 10.04 -3.07 -13.02
N ASP A 83 10.47 -3.52 -14.20
CA ASP A 83 11.63 -2.94 -14.87
C ASP A 83 11.44 -1.45 -15.19
N THR A 84 10.22 -1.05 -15.57
CA THR A 84 9.86 0.35 -15.84
C THR A 84 9.93 1.23 -14.60
N PHE A 85 9.59 0.67 -13.42
CA PHE A 85 9.51 1.42 -12.15
C PHE A 85 10.68 1.10 -11.21
N ARG A 86 11.71 0.41 -11.72
CA ARG A 86 12.84 -0.14 -10.94
C ARG A 86 13.59 0.91 -10.13
N ASP A 87 13.70 2.12 -10.65
CA ASP A 87 14.42 3.23 -10.02
C ASP A 87 13.81 3.68 -8.69
N TRP A 88 12.53 3.35 -8.46
CA TRP A 88 11.80 3.68 -7.23
C TRP A 88 11.84 2.54 -6.21
N VAL A 89 12.50 1.43 -6.53
CA VAL A 89 12.49 0.27 -5.66
C VAL A 89 13.46 0.45 -4.50
N PHE A 90 12.96 0.25 -3.29
CA PHE A 90 13.80 0.06 -2.13
C PHE A 90 14.19 -1.41 -1.97
N TRP A 91 15.50 -1.63 -1.89
CA TRP A 91 16.08 -2.94 -1.66
C TRP A 91 16.44 -3.12 -0.19
N THR A 92 16.22 -4.32 0.31
CA THR A 92 16.63 -4.75 1.65
C THR A 92 17.12 -6.17 1.53
N ASP A 93 18.40 -6.40 1.79
CA ASP A 93 19.04 -7.72 1.66
C ASP A 93 18.76 -8.35 0.29
N ASP A 94 18.92 -7.56 -0.78
CA ASP A 94 18.62 -7.92 -2.17
C ASP A 94 17.16 -8.36 -2.42
N LYS A 95 16.24 -7.99 -1.53
CA LYS A 95 14.82 -8.29 -1.65
C LYS A 95 13.97 -7.03 -1.57
N THR A 96 12.90 -7.00 -2.35
CA THR A 96 11.82 -6.03 -2.23
C THR A 96 10.47 -6.71 -2.29
N GLN A 97 9.43 -6.04 -1.81
CA GLN A 97 8.05 -6.52 -1.92
C GLN A 97 7.21 -5.43 -2.55
N ILE A 98 6.39 -5.84 -3.52
CA ILE A 98 5.55 -4.96 -4.33
C ILE A 98 4.14 -5.56 -4.44
N ALA A 99 3.16 -4.72 -4.73
CA ALA A 99 1.88 -5.17 -5.26
C ALA A 99 1.52 -4.42 -6.53
N LEU A 100 0.89 -5.10 -7.48
CA LEU A 100 0.37 -4.50 -8.68
C LEU A 100 -1.10 -4.16 -8.54
N TRP A 101 -1.49 -3.06 -9.20
CA TRP A 101 -2.88 -2.67 -9.34
C TRP A 101 -3.64 -3.68 -10.20
N ASN A 102 -4.65 -4.32 -9.60
CA ASN A 102 -5.54 -5.23 -10.29
C ASN A 102 -6.85 -4.51 -10.62
N THR A 103 -7.18 -4.43 -11.91
CA THR A 103 -8.37 -3.74 -12.41
C THR A 103 -9.68 -4.47 -12.10
N GLY A 104 -9.63 -5.79 -11.89
CA GLY A 104 -10.79 -6.59 -11.50
C GLY A 104 -11.18 -6.35 -10.03
N SER A 105 -10.19 -6.29 -9.14
CA SER A 105 -10.42 -6.01 -7.72
C SER A 105 -10.43 -4.51 -7.37
N MET A 106 -10.01 -3.65 -8.30
CA MET A 106 -9.77 -2.21 -8.07
C MET A 106 -8.89 -1.97 -6.83
N SER A 107 -7.88 -2.81 -6.66
CA SER A 107 -6.99 -2.77 -5.49
C SER A 107 -5.60 -3.31 -5.82
N PHE A 108 -4.62 -3.00 -4.97
CA PHE A 108 -3.30 -3.61 -5.03
C PHE A 108 -3.35 -5.02 -4.42
N SER A 109 -3.74 -6.00 -5.22
CA SER A 109 -3.95 -7.39 -4.78
C SER A 109 -2.85 -8.36 -5.18
N ASP A 110 -2.21 -8.14 -6.33
CA ASP A 110 -1.25 -9.09 -6.90
C ASP A 110 0.13 -8.80 -6.31
N ARG A 111 0.50 -9.56 -5.28
CA ARG A 111 1.68 -9.30 -4.46
C ARG A 111 2.85 -10.17 -4.86
N PHE A 112 4.02 -9.56 -4.95
CA PHE A 112 5.25 -10.24 -5.30
C PHE A 112 6.38 -9.86 -4.36
N GLU A 113 7.23 -10.84 -4.04
CA GLU A 113 8.58 -10.57 -3.58
C GLU A 113 9.53 -10.67 -4.78
N VAL A 114 10.34 -9.64 -4.93
CA VAL A 114 11.38 -9.57 -5.97
C VAL A 114 12.72 -9.76 -5.32
N ILE A 115 13.49 -10.71 -5.81
CA ILE A 115 14.83 -11.05 -5.31
C ILE A 115 15.82 -10.70 -6.41
N ARG A 116 16.75 -9.80 -6.11
CA ARG A 116 17.82 -9.42 -7.02
C ARG A 116 18.93 -10.44 -6.93
N THR A 117 19.40 -10.91 -8.09
CA THR A 117 20.56 -11.80 -8.21
C THR A 117 21.54 -11.25 -9.23
N LEU A 118 22.68 -11.91 -9.41
CA LEU A 118 23.65 -11.57 -10.46
C LEU A 118 23.12 -11.85 -11.87
N GLU A 119 22.17 -12.79 -11.99
CA GLU A 119 21.62 -13.26 -13.27
C GLU A 119 20.38 -12.45 -13.71
N GLY A 120 19.76 -11.73 -12.78
CA GLY A 120 18.54 -10.97 -13.00
C GLY A 120 17.67 -10.87 -11.74
N ASP A 121 16.46 -10.39 -11.93
CA ASP A 121 15.47 -10.34 -10.86
C ASP A 121 14.53 -11.53 -10.93
N TYR A 122 14.33 -12.19 -9.78
CA TYR A 122 13.41 -13.29 -9.64
C TYR A 122 12.15 -12.85 -8.90
N PHE A 123 11.00 -13.17 -9.47
CA PHE A 123 9.69 -12.82 -8.91
C PHE A 123 9.03 -14.05 -8.31
N ARG A 124 8.52 -13.92 -7.09
CA ARG A 124 7.64 -14.93 -6.49
C ARG A 124 6.38 -14.28 -5.96
N SER A 125 5.24 -14.92 -6.20
CA SER A 125 3.97 -14.49 -5.60
C SER A 125 3.99 -14.71 -4.09
N ILE A 126 3.41 -13.77 -3.34
CA ILE A 126 3.26 -13.87 -1.87
C ILE A 126 1.79 -13.64 -1.49
N SER A 127 1.32 -14.28 -0.43
CA SER A 127 -0.06 -14.09 0.05
C SER A 127 -0.24 -12.73 0.74
N GLU A 128 0.76 -12.32 1.52
CA GLU A 128 0.74 -11.12 2.35
C GLU A 128 2.10 -10.42 2.37
N PHE A 129 2.08 -9.12 2.68
CA PHE A 129 3.32 -8.37 2.88
C PHE A 129 3.92 -8.65 4.24
N THR A 130 5.25 -8.79 4.30
CA THR A 130 5.97 -8.84 5.58
C THR A 130 6.40 -7.44 6.06
N ARG A 131 6.16 -6.41 5.24
CA ARG A 131 6.50 -5.00 5.46
C ARG A 131 5.28 -4.13 5.18
N LEU A 132 5.15 -2.99 5.85
CA LEU A 132 4.01 -2.11 5.56
C LEU A 132 4.08 -1.54 4.14
N PRO A 133 2.96 -1.46 3.41
CA PRO A 133 2.91 -0.76 2.13
C PRO A 133 3.04 0.76 2.32
N LEU A 134 3.61 1.43 1.32
CA LEU A 134 3.78 2.88 1.26
C LEU A 134 2.85 3.51 0.20
N PRO A 135 1.56 3.73 0.52
CA PRO A 135 0.66 4.38 -0.42
C PRO A 135 1.12 5.79 -0.75
N GLY A 136 1.13 6.14 -2.04
CA GLY A 136 1.55 7.46 -2.53
C GLY A 136 3.06 7.64 -2.70
N TYR A 137 3.87 6.62 -2.36
CA TYR A 137 5.28 6.59 -2.76
C TYR A 137 5.43 6.07 -4.20
N GLY A 138 6.36 6.66 -4.96
CA GLY A 138 6.55 6.34 -6.37
C GLY A 138 6.18 7.52 -7.27
N PRO A 139 6.26 7.33 -8.60
CA PRO A 139 5.73 8.29 -9.54
C PRO A 139 4.20 8.42 -9.41
N PRO A 140 3.62 9.56 -9.80
CA PRO A 140 2.17 9.76 -9.75
C PRO A 140 1.45 8.70 -10.60
N ASN A 141 0.35 8.16 -10.07
CA ASN A 141 -0.43 7.09 -10.71
C ASN A 141 0.36 5.80 -10.99
N SER A 142 1.37 5.49 -10.16
CA SER A 142 2.10 4.23 -10.23
C SER A 142 1.15 3.02 -10.15
N PRO A 143 1.24 2.06 -11.09
CA PRO A 143 0.52 0.79 -11.00
C PRO A 143 1.21 -0.19 -10.02
N ILE A 144 2.33 0.20 -9.43
CA ILE A 144 3.03 -0.54 -8.37
C ILE A 144 2.87 0.17 -7.03
N LEU A 145 2.50 -0.60 -6.00
CA LEU A 145 2.59 -0.24 -4.59
C LEU A 145 3.88 -0.82 -4.00
N PHE A 146 4.74 0.04 -3.47
CA PHE A 146 5.99 -0.33 -2.81
C PHE A 146 5.80 -0.55 -1.30
N THR A 147 6.79 -1.17 -0.65
CA THR A 147 6.81 -1.41 0.80
C THR A 147 7.88 -0.58 1.52
N GLU A 148 7.72 -0.42 2.84
CA GLU A 148 8.63 0.35 3.70
C GLU A 148 10.05 -0.22 3.68
N THR A 149 11.05 0.63 3.89
CA THR A 149 12.44 0.19 4.04
C THR A 149 12.71 -0.37 5.44
N THR A 150 13.78 -1.14 5.62
CA THR A 150 14.22 -1.58 6.97
C THR A 150 14.48 -0.41 7.90
N GLU A 151 15.01 0.71 7.39
CA GLU A 151 15.22 1.90 8.21
C GLU A 151 13.90 2.55 8.65
N GLN A 152 12.92 2.64 7.76
CA GLN A 152 11.59 3.18 8.08
C GLN A 152 10.88 2.28 9.09
N ARG A 153 10.95 0.96 8.89
CA ARG A 153 10.46 -0.03 9.84
C ARG A 153 11.13 0.13 11.20
N TYR A 154 12.45 0.22 11.24
CA TYR A 154 13.22 0.39 12.48
C TYR A 154 12.85 1.68 13.21
N LYS A 155 12.78 2.81 12.49
CA LYS A 155 12.33 4.09 13.05
C LYS A 155 10.92 4.00 13.62
N ARG A 156 10.00 3.35 12.90
CA ARG A 156 8.63 3.10 13.36
C ARG A 156 8.61 2.23 14.61
N GLU A 157 9.38 1.14 14.63
CA GLU A 157 9.47 0.24 15.77
C GLU A 157 10.01 0.93 17.02
N ILE A 158 11.07 1.75 16.88
CA ILE A 158 11.57 2.59 17.97
C ILE A 158 10.51 3.60 18.42
N SER A 159 9.80 4.23 17.48
CA SER A 159 8.77 5.22 17.81
C SER A 159 7.59 4.61 18.57
N LEU A 160 7.25 3.35 18.28
CA LEU A 160 6.19 2.60 18.95
C LEU A 160 6.65 2.03 20.29
N ASN A 161 7.94 1.70 20.41
CA ASN A 161 8.53 1.15 21.64
C ASN A 161 9.89 1.82 21.95
N PRO A 162 9.88 3.05 22.49
CA PRO A 162 11.10 3.79 22.79
C PRO A 162 11.93 3.12 23.91
N ASP A 163 11.29 2.32 24.76
CA ASP A 163 11.93 1.62 25.88
C ASP A 163 12.69 0.35 25.46
N ALA A 164 12.43 -0.18 24.26
CA ALA A 164 13.15 -1.32 23.70
C ALA A 164 14.55 -0.95 23.14
N LEU A 165 14.88 0.33 23.10
CA LEU A 165 16.24 0.75 22.74
C LEU A 165 17.23 0.19 23.76
N PRO A 166 18.39 -0.35 23.32
CA PRO A 166 19.46 -0.69 24.24
C PRO A 166 19.85 0.59 24.99
N LYS A 167 19.53 0.65 26.28
CA LYS A 167 19.95 1.75 27.15
C LYS A 167 21.46 1.84 27.01
N ARG A 168 21.96 2.95 26.44
CA ARG A 168 23.39 3.25 26.49
C ARG A 168 23.80 3.20 27.95
N GLU A 169 24.48 2.13 28.36
CA GLU A 169 25.11 2.09 29.66
C GLU A 169 26.02 3.31 29.73
N LYS A 170 25.74 4.20 30.67
CA LYS A 170 26.63 5.33 30.92
C LYS A 170 28.00 4.72 31.20
N PRO A 171 29.08 5.15 30.51
CA PRO A 171 30.40 4.66 30.85
C PRO A 171 30.60 4.87 32.35
N ALA A 172 31.04 3.83 33.04
CA ALA A 172 31.29 3.89 34.47
C ALA A 172 32.14 5.15 34.76
N PRO A 173 31.86 5.89 35.85
CA PRO A 173 32.68 7.03 36.23
C PRO A 173 34.15 6.61 36.19
N VAL A 174 34.95 7.24 35.34
CA VAL A 174 36.39 6.99 35.30
C VAL A 174 36.90 7.35 36.69
N GLU A 175 37.33 6.35 37.46
CA GLU A 175 37.91 6.61 38.77
C GLU A 175 39.20 7.40 38.57
N LEU A 176 39.19 8.70 38.90
CA LEU A 176 40.34 9.60 38.78
C LEU A 176 41.58 9.11 39.56
N ASN A 177 41.39 8.15 40.47
CA ASN A 177 42.45 7.49 41.23
C ASN A 177 43.22 6.42 40.43
N SER A 178 42.76 6.06 39.24
CA SER A 178 43.42 5.12 38.32
C SER A 178 44.23 5.81 37.23
N LEU A 179 44.27 7.15 37.23
CA LEU A 179 45.11 7.90 36.31
C LEU A 179 46.58 7.77 36.74
N PRO A 180 47.49 7.43 35.80
CA PRO A 180 48.92 7.44 36.11
C PRO A 180 49.32 8.86 36.57
N PRO A 181 50.21 8.98 37.56
CA PRO A 181 50.69 10.28 37.98
C PRO A 181 51.28 11.01 36.77
N PRO A 182 51.05 12.33 36.64
CA PRO A 182 51.62 13.09 35.54
C PRO A 182 53.14 12.93 35.54
N PRO A 183 53.79 12.77 34.37
CA PRO A 183 55.23 12.68 34.29
C PRO A 183 55.85 13.92 34.93
N GLY A 184 56.66 13.70 35.97
CA GLY A 184 57.19 14.73 36.84
C GLY A 184 57.98 15.81 36.09
N GLY A 185 57.76 17.05 36.51
CA GLY A 185 58.64 18.20 36.25
C GLY A 185 59.40 18.60 37.50
#